data_AF-A0A950WHJ4-F1
#
_entry.id   AF-A0A950WHJ4-F1
#
_cell.length_a   1.000
_cell.length_b   1.000
_cell.length_c   1.000
_cell.angle_alpha   90.00
_cell.angle_beta   90.00
_cell.angle_gamma   90.00
#
_symmetry.space_group_name_H-M   'P 1'
#
loop_
_entity.id
_entity.type
_entity.pdbx_description
1 polymer ?
#
loop_
_entity_poly.entity_id
_entity_poly.type
_entity_poly.pdbx_seq_one_letter_code
_entity_poly.pdbx_strand_id
1 'polypeptide(L)'
;MSKVLVIDTNKQPLHPVHAGRARILLSSGRAAVFRRYPFTIVLKTAVEHPVLEPLRIKIDPGSKTTGLALVNDASGEVAFAAELRHRGQDITEALASRRAVRRSRRRRQTRYRKTRFENRRNKKKGWLPPSLESRISNIETWVKRLMRLCPITAISLELVKFDLQQMEHPEIQGAEYQQGTLFGYELREYVLEKWQRTCAYCGKKNVPLQIEHIVPRAVGVDHRVCNLTLACHECNQAKGTQDIKVFLAKKPEQLARILAQVKAPLKDATA
;
A
#
# COMPACT_ATOMS: atom_id res chain seq x y z
N MET A 1 -13.95 24.88 8.25
CA MET A 1 -15.21 24.14 8.01
C MET A 1 -15.29 23.80 6.53
N SER A 2 -15.76 22.59 6.16
CA SER A 2 -15.97 22.26 4.74
C SER A 2 -17.08 23.13 4.16
N LYS A 3 -16.86 23.72 2.99
CA LYS A 3 -17.93 24.36 2.19
C LYS A 3 -18.91 23.30 1.69
N VAL A 4 -20.09 23.78 1.34
CA VAL A 4 -21.17 22.98 0.73
C VAL A 4 -21.07 23.10 -0.78
N LEU A 5 -21.09 21.96 -1.46
CA LEU A 5 -21.04 21.93 -2.92
C LEU A 5 -22.41 22.33 -3.48
N VAL A 6 -22.41 23.06 -4.59
CA VAL A 6 -23.65 23.60 -5.19
C VAL A 6 -23.69 23.25 -6.67
N ILE A 7 -24.83 22.79 -7.13
CA ILE A 7 -25.16 22.64 -8.54
C ILE A 7 -26.47 23.37 -8.84
N ASP A 8 -26.71 23.73 -10.09
CA ASP A 8 -27.99 24.30 -10.52
C ASP A 8 -29.00 23.21 -10.96
N THR A 9 -30.19 23.64 -11.40
CA THR A 9 -31.24 22.72 -11.86
C THR A 9 -30.82 21.89 -13.10
N ASN A 10 -29.92 22.43 -13.92
CA ASN A 10 -29.33 21.78 -15.09
C ASN A 10 -28.13 20.87 -14.71
N LYS A 11 -27.83 20.73 -13.42
CA LYS A 11 -26.67 20.01 -12.87
C LYS A 11 -25.33 20.63 -13.27
N GLN A 12 -25.32 21.92 -13.61
CA GLN A 12 -24.11 22.69 -13.81
C GLN A 12 -23.41 22.91 -12.45
N PRO A 13 -22.13 22.56 -12.32
CA PRO A 13 -21.35 22.85 -11.11
C PRO A 13 -21.21 24.35 -10.86
N LEU A 14 -21.48 24.77 -9.63
CA LEU A 14 -21.30 26.15 -9.17
C LEU A 14 -20.20 26.21 -8.10
N HIS A 15 -19.81 27.43 -7.73
CA HIS A 15 -18.81 27.63 -6.68
C HIS A 15 -19.34 27.13 -5.30
N PRO A 16 -18.54 26.39 -4.52
CA PRO A 16 -18.91 25.97 -3.18
C PRO A 16 -19.22 27.16 -2.27
N VAL A 17 -20.22 27.03 -1.40
CA VAL A 17 -20.67 28.11 -0.50
C VAL A 17 -20.46 27.74 0.96
N HIS A 18 -20.36 28.76 1.82
CA HIS A 18 -20.33 28.55 3.26
C HIS A 18 -21.61 27.87 3.76
N ALA A 19 -21.51 27.03 4.79
CA ALA A 19 -22.65 26.26 5.33
C ALA A 19 -23.83 27.15 5.74
N GLY A 20 -23.56 28.37 6.23
CA GLY A 20 -24.60 29.36 6.55
C GLY A 20 -25.41 29.78 5.32
N ARG A 21 -24.77 30.02 4.18
CA ARG A 21 -25.46 30.35 2.92
C ARG A 21 -26.26 29.17 2.41
N ALA A 22 -25.71 27.96 2.48
CA ALA A 22 -26.43 26.74 2.13
C ALA A 22 -27.69 26.55 2.98
N ARG A 23 -27.61 26.81 4.30
CA ARG A 23 -28.76 26.76 5.21
C ARG A 23 -29.84 27.76 4.80
N ILE A 24 -29.47 29.00 4.52
CA ILE A 24 -30.42 30.04 4.07
C ILE A 24 -31.11 29.62 2.76
N LEU A 25 -30.37 29.06 1.80
CA LEU A 25 -30.93 28.59 0.53
C LEU A 25 -31.93 27.44 0.72
N LEU A 26 -31.65 26.54 1.67
CA LEU A 26 -32.55 25.45 2.02
C LEU A 26 -33.80 25.94 2.77
N SER A 27 -33.65 26.80 3.78
CA SER A 27 -34.76 27.31 4.59
C SER A 27 -35.69 28.24 3.80
N SER A 28 -35.15 28.99 2.84
CA SER A 28 -35.94 29.80 1.90
C SER A 28 -36.58 29.00 0.77
N GLY A 29 -36.38 27.68 0.73
CA GLY A 29 -36.95 26.81 -0.31
C GLY A 29 -36.36 27.02 -1.71
N ARG A 30 -35.24 27.74 -1.84
CA ARG A 30 -34.56 28.03 -3.12
C ARG A 30 -33.64 26.91 -3.58
N ALA A 31 -33.24 26.03 -2.67
CA ALA A 31 -32.43 24.85 -2.94
C ALA A 31 -33.05 23.60 -2.31
N ALA A 32 -32.62 22.43 -2.77
CA ALA A 32 -32.91 21.14 -2.18
C ALA A 32 -31.62 20.35 -1.93
N VAL A 33 -31.67 19.36 -1.05
CA VAL A 33 -30.51 18.47 -0.83
C VAL A 33 -30.39 17.53 -2.03
N PHE A 34 -29.26 17.61 -2.73
CA PHE A 34 -28.95 16.71 -3.86
C PHE A 34 -28.26 15.44 -3.37
N ARG A 35 -27.32 15.59 -2.44
CA ARG A 35 -26.54 14.47 -1.89
C ARG A 35 -26.06 14.77 -0.47
N ARG A 36 -26.03 13.74 0.39
CA ARG A 36 -25.57 13.88 1.78
C ARG A 36 -24.04 13.86 1.92
N TYR A 37 -23.32 13.14 1.05
CA TYR A 37 -21.86 13.08 1.07
C TYR A 37 -21.22 12.98 -0.33
N PRO A 38 -20.32 13.90 -0.71
CA PRO A 38 -20.10 15.18 -0.04
C PRO A 38 -21.41 15.98 -0.01
N PHE A 39 -21.64 16.75 1.06
CA PHE A 39 -22.90 17.46 1.22
C PHE A 39 -23.07 18.47 0.07
N THR A 40 -24.09 18.24 -0.74
CA THR A 40 -24.32 18.97 -1.99
C THR A 40 -25.78 19.41 -2.04
N ILE A 41 -26.01 20.68 -2.35
CA ILE A 41 -27.34 21.22 -2.61
C ILE A 41 -27.52 21.50 -4.11
N VAL A 42 -28.76 21.42 -4.58
CA VAL A 42 -29.16 21.82 -5.93
C VAL A 42 -30.07 23.04 -5.86
N LEU A 43 -29.75 24.08 -6.63
CA LEU A 43 -30.63 25.24 -6.79
C LEU A 43 -31.82 24.89 -7.67
N LYS A 44 -33.01 25.43 -7.37
CA LYS A 44 -34.22 25.23 -8.18
C LYS A 44 -34.24 26.04 -9.48
N THR A 45 -33.28 26.93 -9.65
CA THR A 45 -33.14 27.80 -10.82
C THR A 45 -31.85 27.47 -11.56
N ALA A 46 -31.85 27.70 -12.87
CA ALA A 46 -30.63 27.67 -13.68
C ALA A 46 -29.80 28.94 -13.42
N VAL A 47 -28.48 28.85 -13.60
CA VAL A 47 -27.58 30.01 -13.54
C VAL A 47 -26.85 30.10 -14.88
N GLU A 48 -27.22 31.08 -15.70
CA GLU A 48 -26.73 31.19 -17.09
C GLU A 48 -25.25 31.60 -17.17
N HIS A 49 -24.85 32.57 -16.35
CA HIS A 49 -23.48 33.11 -16.33
C HIS A 49 -22.88 33.02 -14.93
N PRO A 50 -22.48 31.81 -14.48
CA PRO A 50 -21.89 31.67 -13.16
C PRO A 50 -20.47 32.27 -13.15
N VAL A 51 -20.20 33.12 -12.16
CA VAL A 51 -18.83 33.57 -11.86
C VAL A 51 -18.14 32.45 -11.10
N LEU A 52 -17.19 31.78 -11.76
CA LEU A 52 -16.52 30.61 -11.23
C LEU A 52 -15.05 30.93 -10.95
N GLU A 53 -14.64 30.74 -9.70
CA GLU A 53 -13.23 30.78 -9.33
C GLU A 53 -12.58 29.41 -9.58
N PRO A 54 -11.32 29.35 -10.04
CA PRO A 54 -10.66 28.10 -10.36
C PRO A 54 -10.42 27.26 -9.11
N LEU A 55 -10.96 26.03 -9.13
CA LEU A 55 -10.71 25.05 -8.07
C LEU A 55 -9.68 24.01 -8.52
N ARG A 56 -8.82 23.61 -7.59
CA ARG A 56 -7.81 22.58 -7.77
C ARG A 56 -8.03 21.43 -6.81
N ILE A 57 -7.95 20.20 -7.31
CA ILE A 57 -7.86 19.02 -6.43
C ILE A 57 -6.38 18.76 -6.12
N LYS A 58 -6.01 18.72 -4.85
CA LYS A 58 -4.74 18.19 -4.36
C LYS A 58 -4.94 16.76 -3.86
N ILE A 59 -4.10 15.84 -4.34
CA ILE A 59 -4.14 14.41 -4.03
C ILE A 59 -2.81 14.02 -3.41
N ASP A 60 -2.88 13.47 -2.19
CA ASP A 60 -1.73 12.89 -1.48
C ASP A 60 -1.93 11.36 -1.37
N PRO A 61 -1.33 10.57 -2.29
CA PRO A 61 -1.53 9.13 -2.35
C PRO A 61 -0.68 8.37 -1.32
N GLY A 62 -1.31 7.91 -0.23
CA GLY A 62 -0.69 6.98 0.72
C GLY A 62 -1.03 5.50 0.47
N SER A 63 -0.30 4.62 1.16
CA SER A 63 -0.46 3.16 1.03
C SER A 63 -1.78 2.65 1.64
N LYS A 64 -2.20 3.23 2.78
CA LYS A 64 -3.44 2.91 3.50
C LYS A 64 -4.54 3.95 3.28
N THR A 65 -4.17 5.22 3.20
CA THR A 65 -5.09 6.35 3.08
C THR A 65 -4.59 7.30 2.00
N THR A 66 -5.50 7.86 1.21
CA THR A 66 -5.20 8.98 0.30
C THR A 66 -5.89 10.23 0.79
N GLY A 67 -5.12 11.30 0.99
CA GLY A 67 -5.66 12.63 1.25
C GLY A 67 -6.20 13.25 -0.05
N LEU A 68 -7.38 13.86 0.03
CA LEU A 68 -7.98 14.64 -1.04
C LEU A 68 -8.37 16.01 -0.50
N ALA A 69 -7.95 17.08 -1.16
CA ALA A 69 -8.35 18.45 -0.82
C ALA A 69 -8.78 19.20 -2.08
N LEU A 70 -9.92 19.89 -2.01
CA LEU A 70 -10.39 20.83 -3.01
C LEU A 70 -10.04 22.23 -2.52
N VAL A 71 -9.16 22.92 -3.23
CA VAL A 71 -8.63 24.22 -2.87
C VAL A 71 -9.03 25.22 -3.94
N ASN A 72 -9.34 26.44 -3.52
CA ASN A 72 -9.50 27.56 -4.41
C ASN A 72 -8.13 28.19 -4.69
N ASP A 73 -7.71 28.21 -5.96
CA ASP A 73 -6.37 28.66 -6.33
C ASP A 73 -6.18 30.18 -6.14
N ALA A 74 -7.27 30.97 -6.18
CA ALA A 74 -7.20 32.43 -6.01
C ALA A 74 -7.09 32.85 -4.53
N SER A 75 -7.85 32.19 -3.64
CA SER A 75 -7.88 32.54 -2.21
C SER A 75 -7.02 31.65 -1.32
N GLY A 76 -6.58 30.48 -1.80
CA GLY A 76 -5.92 29.45 -1.00
C GLY A 76 -6.85 28.71 -0.04
N GLU A 77 -8.15 29.00 -0.05
CA GLU A 77 -9.11 28.41 0.89
C GLU A 77 -9.45 26.96 0.51
N VAL A 78 -9.50 26.08 1.53
CA VAL A 78 -9.91 24.68 1.36
C VAL A 78 -11.43 24.57 1.38
N ALA A 79 -12.04 24.31 0.22
CA ALA A 79 -13.48 24.13 0.08
C ALA A 79 -13.96 22.77 0.59
N PHE A 80 -13.16 21.72 0.41
CA PHE A 80 -13.51 20.36 0.83
C PHE A 80 -12.25 19.55 1.11
N ALA A 81 -12.27 18.67 2.11
CA ALA A 81 -11.20 17.73 2.36
C ALA A 81 -11.77 16.36 2.76
N ALA A 82 -11.10 15.29 2.35
CA ALA A 82 -11.48 13.92 2.67
C ALA A 82 -10.26 12.99 2.74
N GLU A 83 -10.39 11.95 3.56
CA GLU A 83 -9.46 10.84 3.60
C GLU A 83 -10.12 9.60 2.98
N LEU A 84 -9.52 9.09 1.92
CA LEU A 84 -9.95 7.87 1.25
C LEU A 84 -9.20 6.68 1.85
N ARG A 85 -9.90 5.83 2.60
CA ARG A 85 -9.34 4.58 3.13
C ARG A 85 -9.30 3.50 2.05
N HIS A 86 -8.13 2.92 1.83
CA HIS A 86 -7.91 1.86 0.86
C HIS A 86 -8.09 0.47 1.46
N ARG A 87 -8.57 -0.46 0.66
CA ARG A 87 -8.76 -1.88 1.03
C ARG A 87 -7.63 -2.78 0.54
N GLY A 88 -6.47 -2.20 0.23
CA GLY A 88 -5.35 -2.94 -0.36
C GLY A 88 -4.88 -4.10 0.52
N GLN A 89 -4.90 -3.92 1.84
CA GLN A 89 -4.54 -4.95 2.81
C GLN A 89 -5.57 -6.09 2.83
N ASP A 90 -6.87 -5.78 3.00
CA ASP A 90 -7.96 -6.77 2.95
C ASP A 90 -7.91 -7.61 1.66
N ILE A 91 -7.67 -6.96 0.51
CA ILE A 91 -7.57 -7.64 -0.79
C ILE A 91 -6.39 -8.61 -0.78
N THR A 92 -5.25 -8.18 -0.23
CA THR A 92 -4.03 -9.00 -0.15
C THR A 92 -4.26 -10.22 0.74
N GLU A 93 -4.90 -10.03 1.90
CA GLU A 93 -5.26 -11.09 2.85
C GLU A 93 -6.25 -12.07 2.23
N ALA A 94 -7.30 -11.58 1.55
CA ALA A 94 -8.27 -12.42 0.86
C ALA A 94 -7.61 -13.24 -0.28
N LEU A 95 -6.68 -12.65 -1.04
CA LEU A 95 -5.91 -13.36 -2.06
C LEU A 95 -4.98 -14.42 -1.45
N ALA A 96 -4.37 -14.12 -0.30
CA ALA A 96 -3.52 -15.05 0.44
C ALA A 96 -4.32 -16.25 0.99
N SER A 97 -5.47 -15.98 1.61
CA SER A 97 -6.39 -17.02 2.09
C SER A 97 -6.88 -17.92 0.95
N ARG A 98 -7.34 -17.32 -0.15
CA ARG A 98 -7.74 -18.05 -1.37
C ARG A 98 -6.60 -18.93 -1.92
N ARG A 99 -5.36 -18.43 -1.88
CA ARG A 99 -4.17 -19.19 -2.30
C ARG A 99 -3.93 -20.38 -1.36
N ALA A 100 -4.05 -20.20 -0.05
CA ALA A 100 -3.87 -21.25 0.95
C ALA A 100 -4.90 -22.38 0.78
N VAL A 101 -6.18 -22.05 0.66
CA VAL A 101 -7.27 -23.02 0.40
C VAL A 101 -6.99 -23.84 -0.85
N ARG A 102 -6.59 -23.18 -1.95
CA ARG A 102 -6.23 -23.86 -3.21
C ARG A 102 -4.99 -24.76 -3.10
N ARG A 103 -4.02 -24.44 -2.23
CA ARG A 103 -2.88 -25.31 -1.95
C ARG A 103 -3.32 -26.54 -1.14
N SER A 104 -4.09 -26.33 -0.07
CA SER A 104 -4.64 -27.41 0.76
C SER A 104 -5.47 -28.40 -0.07
N ARG A 105 -6.37 -27.91 -0.92
CA ARG A 105 -7.16 -28.77 -1.81
C ARG A 105 -6.27 -29.61 -2.74
N ARG A 106 -5.22 -29.00 -3.33
CA ARG A 106 -4.30 -29.72 -4.22
C ARG A 106 -3.51 -30.81 -3.49
N ARG A 107 -3.04 -30.51 -2.27
CA ARG A 107 -2.35 -31.48 -1.41
C ARG A 107 -3.24 -32.68 -1.10
N ARG A 108 -4.52 -32.45 -0.79
CA ARG A 108 -5.48 -33.50 -0.42
C ARG A 108 -6.00 -34.31 -1.62
N GLN A 109 -6.33 -33.64 -2.73
CA GLN A 109 -7.14 -34.23 -3.81
C GLN A 109 -6.40 -34.46 -5.12
N THR A 110 -5.18 -33.93 -5.29
CA THR A 110 -4.49 -33.99 -6.59
C THR A 110 -2.98 -34.23 -6.42
N ARG A 111 -2.61 -35.41 -5.92
CA ARG A 111 -1.23 -35.81 -5.57
C ARG A 111 -0.22 -35.58 -6.70
N TYR A 112 -0.64 -35.70 -7.96
CA TYR A 112 0.23 -35.62 -9.15
C TYR A 112 -0.04 -34.41 -10.08
N ARG A 113 -0.92 -33.47 -9.70
CA ARG A 113 -1.27 -32.35 -10.59
C ARG A 113 -0.21 -31.25 -10.53
N LYS A 114 0.64 -31.19 -11.57
CA LYS A 114 1.66 -30.14 -11.75
C LYS A 114 1.07 -28.74 -11.66
N THR A 115 1.82 -27.82 -11.05
CA THR A 115 1.49 -26.39 -10.97
C THR A 115 1.54 -25.74 -12.35
N ARG A 116 0.41 -25.18 -12.81
CA ARG A 116 0.34 -24.45 -14.09
C ARG A 116 0.52 -22.95 -13.84
N PHE A 117 1.77 -22.49 -13.77
CA PHE A 117 2.09 -21.07 -13.59
C PHE A 117 1.66 -20.22 -14.80
N GLU A 118 1.70 -20.80 -15.99
CA GLU A 118 1.38 -20.14 -17.26
C GLU A 118 -0.12 -19.90 -17.47
N ASN A 119 -0.99 -20.59 -16.72
CA ASN A 119 -2.44 -20.34 -16.76
C ASN A 119 -2.85 -18.99 -16.15
N ARG A 120 -1.91 -18.22 -15.59
CA ARG A 120 -2.13 -16.85 -15.12
C ARG A 120 -2.27 -15.94 -16.33
N ARG A 121 -3.46 -15.92 -16.95
CA ARG A 121 -3.86 -15.08 -18.11
C ARG A 121 -3.77 -13.54 -17.89
N ASN A 122 -3.17 -13.08 -16.80
CA ASN A 122 -3.08 -11.68 -16.42
C ASN A 122 -1.79 -11.01 -16.93
N LYS A 123 -1.53 -11.12 -18.24
CA LYS A 123 -0.40 -10.46 -18.91
C LYS A 123 -0.86 -9.46 -19.98
N LYS A 124 -2.07 -8.92 -19.87
CA LYS A 124 -2.51 -7.83 -20.75
C LYS A 124 -1.67 -6.59 -20.46
N LYS A 125 -1.37 -5.80 -21.50
CA LYS A 125 -0.69 -4.50 -21.36
C LYS A 125 -1.46 -3.63 -20.38
N GLY A 126 -0.78 -3.08 -19.37
CA GLY A 126 -1.41 -2.26 -18.31
C GLY A 126 -2.04 -3.05 -17.16
N TRP A 127 -1.79 -4.35 -17.02
CA TRP A 127 -2.28 -5.11 -15.86
C TRP A 127 -1.63 -4.64 -14.56
N LEU A 128 -2.45 -4.24 -13.59
CA LEU A 128 -2.03 -3.94 -12.22
C LEU A 128 -2.48 -5.04 -11.25
N PRO A 129 -1.72 -5.28 -10.16
CA PRO A 129 -2.18 -6.14 -9.08
C PRO A 129 -3.51 -5.63 -8.50
N PRO A 130 -4.46 -6.51 -8.11
CA PRO A 130 -5.78 -6.09 -7.65
C PRO A 130 -5.78 -5.07 -6.50
N SER A 131 -4.79 -5.14 -5.60
CA SER A 131 -4.62 -4.19 -4.50
C SER A 131 -4.12 -2.81 -4.95
N LEU A 132 -3.39 -2.73 -6.07
CA LEU A 132 -2.95 -1.46 -6.67
C LEU A 132 -4.08 -0.88 -7.54
N GLU A 133 -4.69 -1.70 -8.37
CA GLU A 133 -5.84 -1.34 -9.19
C GLU A 133 -6.95 -0.71 -8.34
N SER A 134 -7.35 -1.40 -7.26
CA SER A 134 -8.38 -0.88 -6.35
C SER A 134 -8.04 0.49 -5.77
N ARG A 135 -6.76 0.79 -5.51
CA ARG A 135 -6.35 2.11 -4.99
C ARG A 135 -6.55 3.19 -6.05
N ILE A 136 -6.05 2.95 -7.25
CA ILE A 136 -6.12 3.88 -8.39
C ILE A 136 -7.58 4.12 -8.77
N SER A 137 -8.38 3.06 -8.97
CA SER A 137 -9.79 3.19 -9.37
C SER A 137 -10.62 3.91 -8.31
N ASN A 138 -10.32 3.75 -7.02
CA ASN A 138 -11.00 4.48 -5.95
C ASN A 138 -10.70 5.99 -6.01
N ILE A 139 -9.44 6.37 -6.20
CA ILE A 139 -9.03 7.78 -6.34
C ILE A 139 -9.70 8.37 -7.57
N GLU A 140 -9.61 7.70 -8.72
CA GLU A 140 -10.20 8.12 -9.98
C GLU A 140 -11.72 8.31 -9.85
N THR A 141 -12.41 7.38 -9.18
CA THR A 141 -13.85 7.48 -8.90
C THR A 141 -14.19 8.74 -8.11
N TRP A 142 -13.39 9.08 -7.10
CA TRP A 142 -13.59 10.27 -6.28
C TRP A 142 -13.31 11.56 -7.04
N VAL A 143 -12.22 11.62 -7.79
CA VAL A 143 -11.89 12.74 -8.68
C VAL A 143 -13.03 12.99 -9.67
N LYS A 144 -13.49 11.95 -10.38
CA LYS A 144 -14.63 12.03 -11.32
C LYS A 144 -15.95 12.43 -10.66
N ARG A 145 -16.14 12.14 -9.37
CA ARG A 145 -17.32 12.58 -8.62
C ARG A 145 -17.22 14.07 -8.28
N LEU A 146 -16.05 14.52 -7.81
CA LEU A 146 -15.83 15.93 -7.48
C LEU A 146 -15.89 16.82 -8.73
N MET A 147 -15.33 16.39 -9.86
CA MET A 147 -15.43 17.11 -11.15
C MET A 147 -16.87 17.31 -11.63
N ARG A 148 -17.81 16.45 -11.21
CA ARG A 148 -19.24 16.61 -11.52
C ARG A 148 -19.99 17.54 -10.56
N LEU A 149 -19.37 17.89 -9.44
CA LEU A 149 -19.99 18.70 -8.39
C LEU A 149 -19.33 20.07 -8.23
N CYS A 150 -18.14 20.25 -8.79
CA CYS A 150 -17.36 21.49 -8.69
C CYS A 150 -16.65 21.81 -10.00
N PRO A 151 -16.48 23.10 -10.33
CA PRO A 151 -15.72 23.56 -11.50
C PRO A 151 -14.21 23.43 -11.24
N ILE A 152 -13.69 22.21 -11.39
CA ILE A 152 -12.27 21.93 -11.20
C ILE A 152 -11.50 22.20 -12.50
N THR A 153 -10.44 22.99 -12.39
CA THR A 153 -9.58 23.40 -13.51
C THR A 153 -8.24 22.68 -13.51
N ALA A 154 -7.75 22.28 -12.33
CA ALA A 154 -6.44 21.65 -12.17
C ALA A 154 -6.47 20.50 -11.16
N ILE A 155 -5.56 19.54 -11.35
CA ILE A 155 -5.28 18.46 -10.39
C ILE A 155 -3.79 18.51 -10.08
N SER A 156 -3.44 18.48 -8.80
CA SER A 156 -2.07 18.33 -8.32
C SER A 156 -1.96 17.03 -7.56
N LEU A 157 -1.00 16.21 -7.96
CA LEU A 157 -0.72 14.92 -7.36
C LEU A 157 0.66 14.97 -6.73
N GLU A 158 0.74 14.67 -5.45
CA GLU A 158 2.04 14.47 -4.80
C GLU A 158 2.60 13.11 -5.24
N LEU A 159 3.60 13.16 -6.11
CA LEU A 159 4.35 11.96 -6.46
C LEU A 159 5.45 11.80 -5.42
N VAL A 160 5.29 10.82 -4.55
CA VAL A 160 6.33 10.39 -3.62
C VAL A 160 7.49 9.81 -4.45
N LYS A 161 8.46 10.66 -4.79
CA LYS A 161 9.68 10.32 -5.54
C LYS A 161 10.79 9.80 -4.63
N PHE A 162 10.47 9.28 -3.44
CA PHE A 162 11.49 8.69 -2.59
C PHE A 162 11.80 7.30 -3.09
N ASP A 163 12.97 7.20 -3.67
CA ASP A 163 13.57 5.93 -3.99
C ASP A 163 14.13 5.32 -2.71
N LEU A 164 13.34 4.46 -2.08
CA LEU A 164 13.74 3.79 -0.83
C LEU A 164 15.06 3.02 -1.00
N GLN A 165 15.36 2.54 -2.20
CA GLN A 165 16.57 1.79 -2.50
C GLN A 165 17.78 2.75 -2.58
N GLN A 166 17.62 3.93 -3.18
CA GLN A 166 18.62 4.99 -3.16
C GLN A 166 18.79 5.61 -1.76
N MET A 167 17.74 5.66 -0.95
CA MET A 167 17.86 6.12 0.45
C MET A 167 18.66 5.15 1.32
N GLU A 168 18.57 3.85 1.07
CA GLU A 168 19.42 2.83 1.72
C GLU A 168 20.83 2.77 1.09
N HIS A 169 20.96 3.01 -0.21
CA HIS A 169 22.21 2.98 -0.98
C HIS A 169 22.33 4.20 -1.92
N PRO A 170 22.87 5.34 -1.44
CA PRO A 170 22.87 6.62 -2.17
C PRO A 170 23.58 6.62 -3.53
N GLU A 171 24.48 5.66 -3.75
CA GLU A 171 25.29 5.55 -4.98
C GLU A 171 24.65 4.67 -6.07
N ILE A 172 23.47 4.08 -5.82
CA ILE A 172 22.84 3.14 -6.77
C ILE A 172 22.53 3.80 -8.12
N GLN A 173 22.97 3.20 -9.22
CA GLN A 173 22.79 3.72 -10.58
C GLN A 173 22.38 2.67 -11.61
N GLY A 174 21.51 3.08 -12.55
CA GLY A 174 21.24 2.34 -13.79
C GLY A 174 20.78 0.89 -13.57
N ALA A 175 21.60 -0.07 -14.01
CA ALA A 175 21.28 -1.49 -13.91
C ALA A 175 21.19 -1.96 -12.45
N GLU A 176 21.90 -1.32 -11.51
CA GLU A 176 21.97 -1.70 -10.10
C GLU A 176 20.60 -1.68 -9.39
N TYR A 177 19.65 -0.89 -9.90
CA TYR A 177 18.26 -0.93 -9.45
C TYR A 177 17.59 -2.29 -9.63
N GLN A 178 17.96 -3.00 -10.70
CA GLN A 178 17.48 -4.34 -10.99
C GLN A 178 18.28 -5.41 -10.24
N GLN A 179 19.38 -4.99 -9.61
CA GLN A 179 20.33 -5.80 -8.87
C GLN A 179 20.10 -5.59 -7.37
N GLY A 180 19.11 -6.27 -6.80
CA GLY A 180 18.93 -6.26 -5.34
C GLY A 180 20.17 -6.81 -4.61
N THR A 181 20.15 -6.85 -3.28
CA THR A 181 21.23 -7.41 -2.41
C THR A 181 21.68 -8.85 -2.76
N LEU A 182 20.97 -9.50 -3.68
CA LEU A 182 21.13 -10.88 -4.13
C LEU A 182 21.53 -10.95 -5.60
N PHE A 183 21.88 -9.84 -6.24
CA PHE A 183 22.36 -9.90 -7.61
C PHE A 183 23.66 -10.70 -7.67
N GLY A 184 23.68 -11.71 -8.54
CA GLY A 184 24.77 -12.70 -8.60
C GLY A 184 24.69 -13.83 -7.57
N TYR A 185 23.78 -13.78 -6.60
CA TYR A 185 23.61 -14.82 -5.58
C TYR A 185 22.18 -15.37 -5.54
N GLU A 186 22.03 -16.69 -5.50
CA GLU A 186 20.75 -17.24 -5.05
C GLU A 186 20.49 -16.77 -3.61
N LEU A 187 19.27 -16.29 -3.30
CA LEU A 187 18.86 -15.88 -1.94
C LEU A 187 19.31 -16.88 -0.87
N ARG A 188 19.22 -18.16 -1.22
CA ARG A 188 19.62 -19.27 -0.38
C ARG A 188 21.12 -19.24 -0.09
N GLU A 189 21.96 -19.13 -1.11
CA GLU A 189 23.42 -19.08 -0.95
C GLU A 189 23.87 -17.84 -0.18
N TYR A 190 23.28 -16.67 -0.44
CA TYR A 190 23.56 -15.47 0.34
C TYR A 190 23.28 -15.68 1.83
N VAL A 191 22.12 -16.24 2.17
CA VAL A 191 21.75 -16.50 3.58
C VAL A 191 22.62 -17.63 4.15
N LEU A 192 23.01 -18.62 3.35
CA LEU A 192 23.95 -19.66 3.78
C LEU A 192 25.31 -19.08 4.18
N GLU A 193 25.86 -18.19 3.34
CA GLU A 193 27.17 -17.56 3.57
C GLU A 193 27.12 -16.60 4.76
N LYS A 194 26.10 -15.72 4.81
CA LYS A 194 25.91 -14.75 5.90
C LYS A 194 25.80 -15.40 7.28
N TRP A 195 25.25 -16.60 7.35
CA TRP A 195 25.09 -17.37 8.58
C TRP A 195 26.14 -18.46 8.76
N GLN A 196 27.22 -18.45 7.95
CA GLN A 196 28.32 -19.41 7.99
C GLN A 196 27.83 -20.86 8.01
N ARG A 197 26.77 -21.15 7.23
CA ARG A 197 26.11 -22.46 7.14
C ARG A 197 25.80 -23.07 8.51
N THR A 198 25.38 -22.23 9.46
CA THR A 198 25.14 -22.59 10.86
C THR A 198 23.72 -22.24 11.26
N CYS A 199 23.07 -23.10 12.06
CA CYS A 199 21.78 -22.75 12.66
C CYS A 199 21.93 -21.57 13.63
N ALA A 200 21.17 -20.49 13.40
CA ALA A 200 21.17 -19.30 14.25
C ALA A 200 20.78 -19.59 15.71
N TYR A 201 19.93 -20.59 15.92
CA TYR A 201 19.33 -20.90 17.23
C TYR A 201 20.08 -21.96 18.04
N CYS A 202 20.68 -22.97 17.42
CA CYS A 202 21.37 -24.05 18.15
C CYS A 202 22.85 -24.18 17.81
N GLY A 203 23.36 -23.42 16.84
CA GLY A 203 24.77 -23.47 16.45
C GLY A 203 25.18 -24.75 15.70
N LYS A 204 24.25 -25.70 15.46
CA LYS A 204 24.54 -26.92 14.69
C LYS A 204 24.96 -26.55 13.25
N LYS A 205 26.06 -27.15 12.79
CA LYS A 205 26.55 -27.15 11.40
C LYS A 205 26.28 -28.52 10.77
N ASN A 206 26.41 -28.63 9.44
CA ASN A 206 26.28 -29.89 8.69
C ASN A 206 24.94 -30.63 8.88
N VAL A 207 23.86 -29.89 9.13
CA VAL A 207 22.49 -30.41 9.17
C VAL A 207 21.66 -29.78 8.05
N PRO A 208 20.54 -30.38 7.62
CA PRO A 208 19.63 -29.72 6.70
C PRO A 208 19.11 -28.40 7.29
N LEU A 209 19.55 -27.27 6.71
CA LEU A 209 19.15 -25.93 7.12
C LEU A 209 18.00 -25.40 6.25
N GLN A 210 17.10 -24.69 6.91
CA GLN A 210 15.93 -24.05 6.34
C GLN A 210 16.07 -22.53 6.50
N ILE A 211 15.65 -21.79 5.46
CA ILE A 211 15.53 -20.33 5.55
C ILE A 211 14.33 -20.01 6.44
N GLU A 212 14.58 -19.28 7.51
CA GLU A 212 13.61 -18.99 8.56
C GLU A 212 13.34 -17.48 8.67
N HIS A 213 12.11 -17.11 9.10
CA HIS A 213 11.68 -15.72 9.28
C HIS A 213 11.75 -15.32 10.75
N ILE A 214 12.67 -14.42 11.10
CA ILE A 214 12.86 -13.91 12.47
C ILE A 214 11.53 -13.44 13.03
N VAL A 215 10.91 -12.51 12.30
CA VAL A 215 9.51 -12.14 12.50
C VAL A 215 8.66 -13.01 11.59
N PRO A 216 7.79 -13.88 12.16
CA PRO A 216 7.01 -14.83 11.39
C PRO A 216 6.17 -14.17 10.30
N ARG A 217 6.04 -14.85 9.14
CA ARG A 217 5.14 -14.42 8.04
C ARG A 217 3.70 -14.16 8.50
N ALA A 218 3.24 -14.85 9.54
CA ALA A 218 1.89 -14.71 10.08
C ALA A 218 1.61 -13.28 10.57
N VAL A 219 2.65 -12.53 10.96
CA VAL A 219 2.57 -11.13 11.42
C VAL A 219 2.58 -10.14 10.24
N GLY A 220 2.68 -10.62 8.99
CA GLY A 220 2.61 -9.77 7.79
C GLY A 220 3.93 -9.09 7.41
N VAL A 221 5.06 -9.51 7.99
CA VAL A 221 6.38 -8.96 7.68
C VAL A 221 6.97 -9.59 6.41
N ASP A 222 7.77 -8.78 5.72
CA ASP A 222 8.25 -8.98 4.37
C ASP A 222 9.38 -10.02 4.25
N HIS A 223 9.58 -10.54 3.03
CA HIS A 223 10.62 -11.54 2.68
C HIS A 223 12.00 -10.94 2.41
N ARG A 224 12.33 -9.85 3.10
CA ARG A 224 13.61 -9.18 2.94
C ARG A 224 14.70 -9.94 3.68
N VAL A 225 15.92 -9.87 3.15
CA VAL A 225 17.13 -10.47 3.74
C VAL A 225 17.31 -10.07 5.21
N CYS A 226 16.94 -8.83 5.56
CA CYS A 226 16.96 -8.31 6.93
C CYS A 226 15.94 -8.96 7.88
N ASN A 227 15.17 -9.95 7.43
CA ASN A 227 14.24 -10.76 8.23
C ASN A 227 14.51 -12.27 8.07
N LEU A 228 15.64 -12.67 7.45
CA LEU A 228 15.96 -14.07 7.17
C LEU A 228 17.15 -14.58 8.00
N THR A 229 17.00 -15.79 8.52
CA THR A 229 18.07 -16.56 9.18
C THR A 229 18.13 -17.99 8.67
N LEU A 230 19.12 -18.74 9.12
CA LEU A 230 19.15 -20.20 8.99
C LEU A 230 18.71 -20.87 10.29
N ALA A 231 17.85 -21.87 10.17
CA ALA A 231 17.46 -22.73 11.26
C ALA A 231 17.50 -24.20 10.85
N CYS A 232 17.90 -25.10 11.75
CA CYS A 232 17.65 -26.52 11.55
C CYS A 232 16.14 -26.80 11.64
N HIS A 233 15.70 -27.95 11.13
CA HIS A 233 14.29 -28.32 11.13
C HIS A 233 13.65 -28.27 12.54
N GLU A 234 14.35 -28.80 13.54
CA GLU A 234 13.90 -28.82 14.94
C GLU A 234 13.67 -27.42 15.49
N CYS A 235 14.63 -26.51 15.33
CA CYS A 235 14.53 -25.13 15.83
C CYS A 235 13.46 -24.33 15.08
N ASN A 236 13.37 -24.51 13.76
CA ASN A 236 12.35 -23.84 12.96
C ASN A 236 10.93 -24.28 13.38
N GLN A 237 10.74 -25.59 13.61
CA GLN A 237 9.47 -26.12 14.08
C GLN A 237 9.16 -25.69 15.52
N ALA A 238 10.16 -25.66 16.41
CA ALA A 238 10.00 -25.24 17.80
C ALA A 238 9.61 -23.75 17.92
N LYS A 239 10.22 -22.88 17.11
CA LYS A 239 9.84 -21.46 17.06
C LYS A 239 8.46 -21.28 16.42
N GLY A 240 8.19 -21.98 15.31
CA GLY A 240 6.92 -21.91 14.60
C GLY A 240 6.53 -20.46 14.26
N THR A 241 5.41 -19.99 14.81
CA THR A 241 4.90 -18.62 14.62
C THR A 241 5.17 -17.69 15.81
N GLN A 242 6.05 -18.09 16.73
CA GLN A 242 6.42 -17.26 17.88
C GLN A 242 7.37 -16.12 17.46
N ASP A 243 7.26 -15.00 18.16
CA ASP A 243 8.24 -13.91 18.08
C ASP A 243 9.60 -14.40 18.59
N ILE A 244 10.69 -14.02 17.92
CA ILE A 244 12.05 -14.41 18.31
C ILE A 244 12.38 -14.00 19.75
N LYS A 245 11.84 -12.87 20.24
CA LYS A 245 12.05 -12.39 21.60
C LYS A 245 11.43 -13.32 22.64
N VAL A 246 10.29 -13.93 22.30
CA VAL A 246 9.63 -14.93 23.14
C VAL A 246 10.38 -16.26 23.07
N PHE A 247 10.75 -16.69 21.86
CA PHE A 247 11.47 -17.94 21.64
C PHE A 247 12.83 -17.98 22.35
N LEU A 248 13.54 -16.84 22.37
CA LEU A 248 14.85 -16.68 23.02
C LEU A 248 14.77 -15.92 24.34
N ALA A 249 13.61 -15.90 25.02
CA ALA A 249 13.45 -15.16 26.28
C ALA A 249 14.48 -15.57 27.36
N LYS A 250 14.89 -16.84 27.36
CA LYS A 250 15.91 -17.40 28.27
C LYS A 250 17.35 -17.24 27.78
N LYS A 251 17.57 -16.64 26.60
CA LYS A 251 18.88 -16.51 25.92
C LYS A 251 19.05 -15.11 25.31
N PRO A 252 19.13 -14.05 26.13
CA PRO A 252 19.17 -12.67 25.65
C PRO A 252 20.42 -12.34 24.83
N GLU A 253 21.58 -12.91 25.17
CA GLU A 253 22.83 -12.72 24.42
C GLU A 253 22.71 -13.26 22.99
N GLN A 254 22.08 -14.43 22.84
CA GLN A 254 21.87 -15.05 21.54
C GLN A 254 20.90 -14.24 20.68
N LEU A 255 19.83 -13.71 21.30
CA LEU A 255 18.90 -12.80 20.63
C LEU A 255 19.61 -11.54 20.12
N ALA A 256 20.44 -10.91 20.95
CA ALA A 256 21.20 -9.71 20.56
C ALA A 256 22.16 -10.01 19.39
N ARG A 257 22.86 -11.15 19.44
CA ARG A 257 23.76 -11.58 18.36
C ARG A 257 23.02 -11.79 17.03
N ILE A 258 21.87 -12.47 17.06
CA ILE A 258 21.05 -12.70 15.86
C ILE A 258 20.59 -11.36 15.28
N LEU A 259 20.04 -10.46 16.11
CA LEU A 259 19.56 -9.16 15.65
C LEU A 259 20.67 -8.27 15.08
N ALA A 260 21.89 -8.36 15.62
CA ALA A 260 23.06 -7.66 15.09
C ALA A 260 23.53 -8.24 13.75
N GLN A 261 23.67 -9.58 13.66
CA GLN A 261 24.13 -10.28 12.46
C GLN A 261 23.18 -10.07 11.27
N VAL A 262 21.89 -9.92 11.52
CA VAL A 262 20.88 -9.66 10.49
C VAL A 262 21.07 -8.30 9.82
N LYS A 263 21.50 -7.29 10.59
CA LYS A 263 21.78 -5.94 10.09
C LYS A 263 23.16 -5.84 9.44
N ALA A 264 24.09 -6.73 9.77
CA ALA A 264 25.42 -6.72 9.19
C ALA A 264 25.39 -7.03 7.67
N PRO A 265 26.04 -6.22 6.82
CA PRO A 265 26.30 -6.60 5.44
C PRO A 265 27.32 -7.74 5.40
N LEU A 266 27.33 -8.52 4.31
CA LEU A 266 28.47 -9.39 4.01
C LEU A 266 29.65 -8.47 3.71
N LYS A 267 30.69 -8.48 4.54
CA LYS A 267 31.85 -7.59 4.38
C LYS A 267 32.71 -7.94 3.17
N ASP A 268 32.68 -9.20 2.72
CA ASP A 268 33.49 -9.68 1.59
C ASP A 268 32.72 -10.77 0.83
N ALA A 269 31.99 -10.41 -0.22
CA ALA A 269 31.37 -11.37 -1.15
C ALA A 269 31.78 -11.12 -2.61
N THR A 270 32.81 -10.30 -2.83
CA THR A 270 33.44 -10.09 -4.14
C THR A 270 34.83 -10.72 -4.13
N ALA A 271 34.88 -11.94 -4.63
CA ALA A 271 36.06 -12.56 -5.23
C ALA A 271 35.65 -13.09 -6.61
#